data_AF-A0A7G2K212-F1
#
_entry.id   AF-A0A7G2K212-F1
#
_cell.length_a   1.000
_cell.length_b   1.000
_cell.length_c   1.000
_cell.angle_alpha   90.00
_cell.angle_beta   90.00
_cell.angle_gamma   90.00
#
_symmetry.space_group_name_H-M   'P 1'
#
loop_
_entity.id
_entity.type
_entity.pdbx_description
1 polymer ?
#
loop_
_entity_poly.entity_id
_entity_poly.type
_entity_poly.pdbx_seq_one_letter_code
_entity_poly.pdbx_strand_id
1 'polypeptide(L)' 'MKKIEAMIKPFKLDDVRESLSDIGISGMTITEVRGFGRQKGHTELYRGAEYMVDFLPKV' A
#
# COMPACT_ATOMS: atom_id res chain seq x y z
N MET A 1 -6.47 3.87 24.75
CA MET A 1 -5.44 3.63 23.71
C MET A 1 -6.13 3.26 22.41
N LYS A 2 -5.65 3.75 21.26
CA LYS A 2 -6.21 3.40 19.93
C LYS A 2 -5.07 3.02 18.99
N LYS A 3 -5.29 2.00 18.16
CA LYS A 3 -4.38 1.61 17.06
C LYS A 3 -4.91 2.24 15.77
N ILE A 4 -4.04 2.92 15.03
CA ILE A 4 -4.36 3.45 13.70
C ILE A 4 -3.72 2.50 12.69
N GLU A 5 -4.52 1.93 11.79
CA GLU A 5 -4.06 1.12 10.67
C GLU A 5 -4.40 1.84 9.37
N ALA A 6 -3.42 1.96 8.49
CA ALA A 6 -3.56 2.61 7.20
C ALA A 6 -2.96 1.72 6.12
N MET A 7 -3.66 1.60 4.99
CA MET A 7 -3.21 0.89 3.80
C MET A 7 -2.95 1.92 2.71
N ILE A 8 -1.68 2.16 2.38
CA ILE A 8 -1.27 3.24 1.48
C ILE A 8 -0.56 2.70 0.24
N LYS A 9 -0.32 3.60 -0.74
CA LYS A 9 0.53 3.27 -1.89
C LYS A 9 1.99 3.23 -1.42
N PRO A 10 2.81 2.26 -1.87
CA PRO A 10 4.19 2.11 -1.38
C PRO A 10 5.03 3.38 -1.47
N PHE A 11 4.93 4.15 -2.56
CA PHE A 11 5.69 5.38 -2.75
C PHE A 11 5.30 6.54 -1.80
N LYS A 12 4.22 6.41 -1.03
CA LYS A 12 3.80 7.41 -0.04
C LYS A 12 4.35 7.17 1.36
N LEU A 13 5.08 6.07 1.57
CA LEU A 13 5.56 5.69 2.89
C LEU A 13 6.46 6.76 3.53
N ASP A 14 7.40 7.34 2.77
CA ASP A 14 8.30 8.37 3.28
C ASP A 14 7.54 9.65 3.67
N ASP A 15 6.65 10.14 2.79
CA ASP A 15 5.80 11.31 3.07
C ASP A 15 4.99 11.12 4.38
N VAL A 16 4.43 9.92 4.58
CA VAL A 16 3.65 9.58 5.78
C VAL A 16 4.54 9.52 7.02
N ARG A 17 5.72 8.88 6.92
CA ARG A 17 6.67 8.79 8.03
C ARG A 17 7.16 10.16 8.48
N GLU A 18 7.51 11.04 7.54
CA GLU A 18 7.94 12.41 7.82
C GLU A 18 6.82 13.21 8.50
N SER A 19 5.61 13.17 7.93
CA SER A 19 4.45 13.87 8.50
C SER A 19 4.09 13.40 9.90
N LEU A 20 4.22 12.09 10.19
CA LEU A 20 4.00 11.54 11.54
C LEU A 20 5.09 11.98 12.52
N SER A 21 6.35 12.05 12.06
CA SER A 21 7.47 12.52 12.86
C SER A 21 7.30 13.99 13.26
N ASP A 22 6.85 14.85 12.34
CA ASP A 22 6.64 16.28 12.59
C ASP A 22 5.59 16.57 13.66
N ILE A 23 4.61 15.68 13.81
CA ILE A 23 3.58 15.77 14.87
C ILE A 23 3.96 15.01 16.15
N GLY A 24 5.20 14.52 16.24
CA GLY A 24 5.75 13.87 17.44
C GLY A 24 5.47 12.37 17.56
N ILE A 25 5.05 11.70 16.48
CA ILE A 25 4.85 10.24 16.44
C ILE A 25 6.12 9.59 15.88
N SER A 26 6.93 9.02 16.75
CA SER A 26 8.23 8.42 16.40
C SER A 26 8.20 6.90 16.14
N GLY A 27 7.09 6.22 16.45
CA GLY A 27 6.95 4.78 16.31
C GLY A 27 5.86 4.37 15.35
N MET A 28 6.18 3.49 14.39
CA MET A 28 5.22 2.81 13.53
C MET A 28 5.72 1.41 13.17
N THR A 29 4.82 0.55 12.70
CA THR A 29 5.15 -0.77 12.16
C THR A 29 4.63 -0.84 10.73
N ILE A 30 5.45 -1.36 9.83
CA ILE A 30 5.14 -1.45 8.40
C ILE A 30 5.05 -2.93 8.04
N THR A 31 4.04 -3.29 7.25
CA THR A 31 3.85 -4.65 6.75
C THR A 31 3.53 -4.57 5.27
N GLU A 32 4.28 -5.29 4.44
CA GLU A 32 3.97 -5.39 3.02
C GLU A 32 2.73 -6.24 2.81
N VAL A 33 1.77 -5.71 2.06
CA VAL A 33 0.50 -6.38 1.79
C VAL A 33 0.08 -6.21 0.34
N ARG A 34 -0.83 -7.06 -0.10
CA ARG A 34 -1.42 -7.03 -1.43
C ARG A 34 -2.92 -6.77 -1.28
N GLY A 35 -3.42 -5.74 -1.95
CA GLY A 35 -4.80 -5.29 -1.81
C GLY A 35 -5.56 -5.33 -3.14
N PHE A 36 -6.84 -5.68 -3.07
CA PHE A 36 -7.79 -5.62 -4.19
C PHE A 36 -8.93 -4.67 -3.84
N GLY A 37 -9.54 -4.00 -4.82
CA GLY A 37 -10.66 -3.09 -4.58
C GLY A 37 -11.08 -2.28 -5.79
N ARG A 38 -11.55 -1.04 -5.58
CA ARG A 38 -12.06 -0.16 -6.65
C ARG A 38 -11.01 0.19 -7.71
N GLN A 39 -9.73 0.06 -7.38
CA GLN A 39 -8.62 0.20 -8.31
C GLN A 39 -8.50 -1.05 -9.21
N LYS A 40 -9.64 -1.53 -9.75
CA LYS A 40 -9.88 -2.78 -10.49
C LYS A 40 -8.58 -3.38 -11.03
N GLY A 41 -8.33 -4.64 -10.66
CA GLY A 41 -7.20 -5.41 -11.20
C GLY A 41 -7.12 -5.22 -12.72
N HIS A 42 -5.94 -4.85 -13.21
CA HIS A 42 -5.73 -4.71 -14.64
C HIS A 42 -5.33 -6.09 -15.20
N THR A 43 -5.93 -6.47 -16.33
CA THR A 43 -5.46 -7.63 -17.07
C THR A 43 -4.14 -7.25 -17.74
N GLU A 44 -3.05 -7.86 -17.31
CA GLU A 44 -1.75 -7.71 -17.96
C GLU A 44 -1.55 -8.86 -18.96
N LEU A 45 -1.15 -8.52 -20.18
CA LEU A 45 -0.72 -9.49 -21.17
C LEU A 45 0.75 -9.84 -20.90
N TYR A 46 0.98 -11.04 -20.37
CA TYR A 46 2.34 -11.56 -20.16
C TYR A 46 2.58 -12.75 -21.10
N ARG A 47 3.55 -12.62 -22.00
CA ARG A 47 3.93 -13.65 -22.99
C ARG A 47 2.75 -14.19 -23.83
N GLY A 48 1.79 -13.33 -24.17
CA GLY A 48 0.64 -13.70 -25.00
C GLY A 48 -0.51 -14.39 -24.25
N ALA A 49 -0.42 -14.51 -22.92
CA ALA A 49 -1.54 -14.92 -22.07
C ALA A 49 -2.02 -13.73 -21.23
N GLU A 50 -3.34 -13.59 -21.10
CA GLU A 50 -3.96 -12.62 -20.20
C GLU A 50 -3.87 -13.12 -18.76
N TYR A 51 -3.17 -12.36 -17.92
CA TYR A 51 -3.13 -12.59 -16.47
C TYR A 51 -3.95 -11.50 -15.78
N MET A 52 -4.96 -11.92 -15.03
CA MET A 52 -5.71 -11.01 -14.17
C MET A 52 -4.86 -10.70 -12.93
N VAL A 53 -4.36 -9.48 -12.83
CA VAL A 53 -3.64 -9.05 -11.62
C VAL A 53 -4.67 -8.62 -10.58
N ASP A 54 -5.13 -9.58 -9.78
CA ASP A 54 -6.14 -9.35 -8.76
C ASP A 54 -5.63 -8.53 -7.57
N PHE A 55 -4.32 -8.37 -7.38
CA PHE A 55 -3.81 -7.65 -6.22
C PHE A 55 -2.70 -6.67 -6.56
N LEU A 56 -2.81 -5.46 -6.02
CA LEU A 56 -1.82 -4.41 -6.12
C LEU A 56 -0.99 -4.32 -4.83
N PRO A 57 0.34 -4.08 -4.92
CA PRO A 57 1.18 -3.83 -3.75
C PRO A 57 0.70 -2.61 -2.94
N LYS A 58 0.65 -2.78 -1.63
CA LYS A 58 0.33 -1.76 -0.61
C LYS A 58 1.27 -1.95 0.58
N VAL A 59 1.33 -0.94 1.44
CA VAL A 59 2.04 -0.95 2.73
C VAL A 59 1.20 -0.28 3.80
#